data_AF-A0A6L9ZB79-F1
#
_entry.id   AF-A0A6L9ZB79-F1
#
_cell.length_a   1.000
_cell.length_b   1.000
_cell.length_c   1.000
_cell.angle_alpha   90.00
_cell.angle_beta   90.00
_cell.angle_gamma   90.00
#
_symmetry.space_group_name_H-M   'P 1'
#
loop_
_entity.id
_entity.type
_entity.pdbx_description
1 polymer ?
#
loop_
_entity_poly.entity_id
_entity_poly.type
_entity_poly.pdbx_seq_one_letter_code
_entity_poly.pdbx_strand_id
1 'polypeptide(L)' 'CIRGMRIRVTDILEMLAENVSVTEILEDFPDLELADIQACLLFAARRTDVPRLTA' A
#
# COMPACT_ATOMS: atom_id res chain seq x y z
N CYS A 1 3.86 8.41 4.33
CA CYS A 1 4.32 7.74 5.56
C CYS A 1 3.11 7.11 6.22
N ILE A 2 3.11 5.79 6.42
CA ILE A 2 2.02 5.06 7.08
C ILE A 2 2.12 5.33 8.58
N ARG A 3 1.11 5.92 9.22
CA ARG A 3 1.06 6.15 10.70
C ARG A 3 2.33 6.76 11.33
N GLY A 4 3.06 7.62 10.61
CA GLY A 4 4.32 8.20 11.10
C GLY A 4 5.56 7.30 10.95
N MET A 5 5.40 6.10 10.40
CA MET A 5 6.49 5.19 10.02
C MET A 5 7.24 5.76 8.81
N ARG A 6 8.53 5.44 8.71
CA ARG A 6 9.36 5.82 7.54
C ARG A 6 9.07 5.00 6.27
N ILE A 7 8.04 4.15 6.29
CA ILE A 7 7.58 3.35 5.16
C ILE A 7 6.63 4.19 4.30
N ARG A 8 6.85 4.22 2.99
CA ARG A 8 5.97 4.90 2.05
C ARG A 8 4.85 3.96 1.62
N VAL A 9 3.69 4.53 1.33
CA VAL A 9 2.55 3.79 0.76
C VAL A 9 2.94 3.15 -0.57
N THR A 10 3.80 3.81 -1.36
CA THR A 10 4.34 3.28 -2.62
C THR A 10 5.16 2.02 -2.43
N ASP A 11 5.97 1.94 -1.37
CA ASP A 11 6.84 0.78 -1.13
C ASP A 11 5.99 -0.48 -0.86
N ILE A 12 4.94 -0.35 -0.04
CA ILE A 12 4.00 -1.45 0.22
C ILE A 12 3.24 -1.86 -1.06
N LEU A 13 2.84 -0.89 -1.89
CA LEU A 13 2.17 -1.19 -3.15
C LEU A 13 3.09 -1.88 -4.17
N GLU A 14 4.38 -1.53 -4.20
CA GLU A 14 5.40 -2.20 -5.02
C GLU A 14 5.59 -3.65 -4.56
N MET A 15 5.75 -3.90 -3.26
CA MET A 15 5.85 -5.27 -2.71
C MET A 15 4.61 -6.11 -3.07
N LEU A 16 3.42 -5.53 -2.93
CA LEU A 16 2.17 -6.20 -3.33
C LEU A 16 2.13 -6.49 -4.85
N ALA A 17 2.69 -5.60 -5.67
CA ALA A 17 2.79 -5.80 -7.13
C ALA A 17 3.80 -6.90 -7.50
N GLU A 18 4.84 -7.11 -6.69
CA GLU A 18 5.83 -8.19 -6.83
C GLU A 18 5.30 -9.57 -6.38
N ASN A 19 4.03 -9.67 -5.99
CA ASN A 19 3.40 -10.85 -5.37
C ASN A 19 3.92 -11.20 -3.97
N VAL A 20 4.52 -10.26 -3.25
CA VAL A 20 4.84 -10.46 -1.82
C VAL A 20 3.53 -10.61 -1.05
N SER A 21 3.45 -11.64 -0.22
CA SER A 21 2.23 -11.93 0.55
C SER A 21 2.02 -10.91 1.66
N VAL A 22 0.77 -10.60 1.97
CA VAL A 22 0.42 -9.69 3.08
C VAL A 22 1.01 -10.19 4.41
N THR A 23 1.01 -11.50 4.64
CA THR A 23 1.60 -12.12 5.83
C THR A 23 3.10 -11.86 5.95
N GLU A 24 3.84 -11.99 4.86
CA GLU A 24 5.29 -11.75 4.82
C GLU A 24 5.61 -10.27 5.07
N ILE A 25 4.81 -9.36 4.49
CA ILE A 25 4.93 -7.91 4.77
C ILE A 25 4.69 -7.61 6.25
N LEU A 26 3.71 -8.27 6.89
CA LEU A 26 3.44 -8.09 8.32
C LEU A 26 4.53 -8.71 9.21
N GLU A 27 5.20 -9.76 8.75
CA GLU A 27 6.35 -10.36 9.44
C GLU A 27 7.59 -9.44 9.39
N ASP A 28 7.86 -8.84 8.22
CA ASP A 28 8.96 -7.88 8.03
C ASP A 28 8.70 -6.53 8.74
N PHE A 29 7.42 -6.15 8.86
CA PHE A 29 7.00 -4.91 9.50
C PHE A 29 5.98 -5.19 10.62
N PRO A 30 6.45 -5.58 11.83
CA PRO A 30 5.58 -5.97 12.94
C PRO A 30 4.71 -4.82 13.47
N ASP A 31 5.08 -3.57 13.17
CA ASP A 31 4.32 -2.37 13.50
C ASP A 31 3.15 -2.12 12.52
N LEU A 32 3.11 -2.83 11.40
CA LEU A 32 2.10 -2.68 10.36
C LEU A 32 0.91 -3.58 10.68
N GLU A 33 -0.30 -3.06 10.50
CA GLU A 33 -1.52 -3.84 10.65
C GLU A 33 -2.15 -4.13 9.28
N LEU A 34 -2.96 -5.19 9.19
CA LEU A 34 -3.71 -5.50 7.98
C LEU A 34 -4.63 -4.33 7.56
N ALA A 35 -5.14 -3.57 8.53
CA ALA A 35 -5.92 -2.36 8.30
C ALA A 35 -5.12 -1.26 7.59
N ASP A 36 -3.81 -1.16 7.84
CA ASP A 36 -2.94 -0.18 7.20
C ASP A 36 -2.70 -0.53 5.73
N ILE A 37 -2.56 -1.82 5.41
CA ILE A 37 -2.44 -2.30 4.03
C ILE A 37 -3.74 -2.02 3.25
N GLN A 38 -4.90 -2.28 3.86
CA GLN A 38 -6.18 -1.94 3.26
C GLN A 38 -6.33 -0.42 3.05
N ALA A 39 -5.90 0.40 4.01
CA ALA A 39 -5.89 1.85 3.88
C ALA A 39 -4.96 2.31 2.75
N CYS A 40 -3.80 1.67 2.57
CA CYS A 40 -2.87 1.93 1.47
C CYS A 40 -3.49 1.62 0.11
N LEU A 41 -4.16 0.48 -0.03
CA LEU A 41 -4.88 0.11 -1.27
C LEU A 41 -6.01 1.08 -1.56
N LEU A 42 -6.81 1.45 -0.56
CA LEU A 42 -7.88 2.44 -0.71
C LEU A 42 -7.34 3.81 -1.12
N PHE A 43 -6.22 4.23 -0.52
CA PHE A 43 -5.54 5.46 -0.86
C PHE A 43 -5.03 5.45 -2.31
N ALA A 44 -4.45 4.33 -2.74
CA ALA A 44 -4.03 4.13 -4.13
C ALA A 44 -5.23 4.23 -5.07
N ALA A 45 -6.30 3.49 -4.82
CA ALA A 45 -7.51 3.49 -5.63
C ALA A 45 -8.10 4.90 -5.78
N ARG A 46 -8.16 5.67 -4.70
CA ARG A 46 -8.63 7.08 -4.71
C ARG A 46 -7.71 8.02 -5.49
N ARG A 47 -6.41 7.74 -5.55
CA ARG A 47 -5.45 8.53 -6.34
C ARG A 47 -5.43 8.14 -7.82
N THR A 48 -5.73 6.90 -8.13
CA THR A 48 -5.81 6.40 -9.51
C THR A 48 -7.13 6.76 -10.19
N ASP A 49 -8.12 7.28 -9.45
CA ASP A 49 -9.32 7.94 -10.00
C ASP A 49 -8.98 9.30 -10.66
N VAL A 50 -7.86 9.33 -11.38
CA VAL A 50 -7.58 10.35 -12.38
C VAL A 50 -8.55 10.07 -13.53
N PRO A 51 -9.35 11.04 -13.99
CA PRO A 51 -10.22 10.83 -15.13
C PRO A 51 -9.37 10.28 -16.26
N ARG A 52 -9.70 9.06 -16.70
CA ARG A 52 -9.06 8.47 -17.88
C ARG A 52 -9.28 9.47 -19.01
N LEU A 53 -8.22 10.18 -19.38
CA LEU A 53 -8.20 10.96 -20.62
C LEU A 53 -8.19 9.92 -21.75
N THR A 54 -9.36 9.39 -22.06
CA THR A 54 -9.62 8.72 -23.33
C THR A 54 -9.54 9.79 -24.40
N ALA A 55 -8.46 9.73 -25.18
CA ALA A 55 -8.31 10.43 -26.45
C ALA A 55 -9.20 9.80 -27.52
#